data_AF-A0A1G8YSV5-F1
#
_entry.id   AF-A0A1G8YSV5-F1
#
_cell.length_a   1.000
_cell.length_b   1.000
_cell.length_c   1.000
_cell.angle_alpha   90.00
_cell.angle_beta   90.00
_cell.angle_gamma   90.00
#
_symmetry.space_group_name_H-M   'P 1'
#
loop_
_entity.id
_entity.type
_entity.pdbx_description
1 polymer ?
#
loop_
_entity_poly.entity_id
_entity_poly.type
_entity_poly.pdbx_seq_one_letter_code
_entity_poly.pdbx_strand_id
1 'polypeptide(L)' 'MNGSKVTSKLELRWLPVVDRRGRKHMEARWVEVSAPATTRHAA' A
#
# COMPACT_ATOMS: atom_id res chain seq x y z
N MET A 1 22.84 7.66 14.75
CA MET A 1 21.81 7.70 13.69
C MET A 1 21.09 6.35 13.69
N ASN A 2 19.95 6.25 14.38
CA ASN A 2 19.12 5.04 14.35
C ASN A 2 18.28 5.08 13.07
N GLY A 3 18.85 4.59 11.98
CA GLY A 3 18.13 4.43 10.71
C GLY A 3 17.11 3.32 10.85
N SER A 4 15.87 3.68 11.19
CA SER A 4 14.72 2.78 11.07
C SER A 4 14.61 2.37 9.59
N LYS A 5 15.02 1.14 9.27
CA LYS A 5 14.77 0.56 7.95
C LYS A 5 13.27 0.38 7.81
N VAL A 6 12.61 1.30 7.11
CA VAL A 6 11.21 1.13 6.71
C VAL A 6 11.21 0.09 5.60
N THR A 7 10.89 -1.15 5.95
CA THR A 7 10.66 -2.20 4.96
C THR A 7 9.22 -2.02 4.46
N SER A 8 9.03 -1.32 3.34
CA SER A 8 7.71 -1.23 2.69
C SER A 8 7.32 -2.63 2.19
N LYS A 9 6.14 -3.12 2.59
CA LYS A 9 5.57 -4.38 2.07
C LYS A 9 4.78 -4.06 0.81
N LEU A 10 4.98 -4.82 -0.26
CA LEU A 10 4.13 -4.75 -1.46
C LEU A 10 3.09 -5.86 -1.43
N GLU A 11 1.84 -5.53 -1.75
CA GLU A 11 0.76 -6.49 -1.93
C GLU A 11 0.14 -6.33 -3.32
N LEU A 12 -0.09 -7.44 -4.02
CA LEU A 12 -0.82 -7.44 -5.29
C LEU A 12 -2.32 -7.33 -5.00
N ARG A 13 -2.96 -6.28 -5.50
CA ARG A 13 -4.40 -6.02 -5.29
C ARG A 13 -5.11 -5.73 -6.60
N TRP A 14 -6.34 -6.21 -6.71
CA TRP A 14 -7.26 -5.83 -7.79
C TRP A 14 -7.92 -4.51 -7.43
N LEU A 15 -7.65 -3.47 -8.20
CA LEU A 15 -8.20 -2.13 -7.99
C LEU A 15 -9.15 -1.74 -9.13
N PRO A 16 -10.27 -1.07 -8.84
CA PRO A 16 -11.13 -0.51 -9.87
C PRO A 16 -10.42 0.66 -10.55
N VAL A 17 -10.50 0.71 -11.87
CA VAL A 17 -9.92 1.76 -12.71
C VAL A 17 -10.99 2.26 -13.68
N VAL A 18 -10.90 3.55 -14.00
CA VAL A 18 -11.69 4.17 -15.06
C VAL A 18 -10.75 4.47 -16.22
N ASP A 19 -11.01 3.88 -17.40
CA ASP A 19 -10.21 4.15 -18.59
C ASP A 19 -10.49 5.55 -19.16
N ARG A 20 -9.71 5.97 -20.17
CA ARG A 20 -9.88 7.27 -20.82
C ARG A 20 -11.24 7.45 -21.52
N ARG A 21 -11.98 6.36 -21.75
CA ARG A 21 -13.33 6.35 -22.35
C ARG A 21 -14.43 6.29 -21.28
N GLY A 22 -14.07 6.35 -19.99
CA GLY A 22 -15.01 6.29 -18.87
C GLY A 22 -15.46 4.89 -18.48
N ARG A 23 -14.89 3.83 -19.05
CA ARG A 23 -15.27 2.45 -18.73
C ARG A 23 -14.61 2.00 -17.43
N LYS A 24 -15.36 1.27 -16.60
CA LYS A 24 -14.88 0.68 -15.35
C LYS A 24 -14.39 -0.75 -15.57
N HIS A 25 -13.19 -1.05 -15.10
CA HIS A 25 -12.64 -2.41 -15.07
C HIS A 25 -11.71 -2.59 -13.87
N MET A 26 -11.22 -3.81 -13.66
CA MET A 26 -10.29 -4.14 -12.58
C MET A 26 -8.88 -4.31 -13.13
N GLU A 27 -7.87 -3.79 -12.41
CA GLU A 27 -6.46 -3.99 -12.73
C GLU A 27 -5.69 -4.53 -11.52
N ALA A 28 -4.82 -5.51 -11.76
CA ALA A 28 -3.90 -6.01 -10.75
C ALA A 28 -2.72 -5.05 -10.60
N ARG A 29 -2.56 -4.46 -9.42
CA ARG A 29 -1.53 -3.47 -9.12
C ARG A 29 -0.80 -3.83 -7.83
N TRP A 30 0.52 -3.63 -7.82
CA TRP A 30 1.30 -3.67 -6.59
C TRP A 30 1.02 -2.41 -5.79
N VAL A 31 0.64 -2.58 -4.53
CA VAL A 31 0.33 -1.49 -3.60
C VAL A 31 1.30 -1.58 -2.43
N GLU A 32 1.96 -0.47 -2.12
CA GLU A 32 2.72 -0.35 -0.88
C GLU A 32 1.77 -0.33 0.31
N VAL A 33 2.01 -1.26 1.23
CA VAL A 33 1.32 -1.37 2.50
C VAL A 33 2.37 -1.11 3.57
N SER A 34 2.30 0.06 4.18
CA SER A 34 3.08 0.35 5.39
C SER A 34 2.51 -0.52 6.52
N ALA A 35 3.35 -1.33 7.18
CA ALA A 35 2.99 -1.83 8.49
C ALA A 35 2.80 -0.61 9.41
N PRO A 36 1.72 -0.53 10.22
CA PRO A 36 1.63 0.54 11.20
C PRO A 36 2.90 0.47 12.06
N ALA A 37 3.64 1.58 12.11
CA ALA A 37 4.75 1.69 13.03
C ALA A 37 4.19 1.36 14.42
N THR A 38 4.69 0.29 15.05
CA THR A 38 4.23 -0.12 16.37
C THR A 38 4.40 1.05 17.32
N THR A 39 3.35 1.84 17.54
CA THR A 39 3.33 2.85 18.59
C THR A 39 3.30 2.06 19.88
N ARG A 40 4.47 1.90 20.49
CA ARG A 40 4.61 1.36 21.84
C ARG A 40 3.88 2.34 22.75
N HIS A 41 2.63 2.05 23.12
CA HIS A 41 1.98 2.73 24.22
C HIS A 41 2.84 2.44 25.46
N ALA A 42 3.50 3.47 25.99
CA ALA A 42 4.04 3.43 27.34
C ALA A 42 2.85 3.36 28.30
N ALA A 43 2.84 2.32 29.14
CA ALA A 43 1.89 2.15 30.23
C ALA A 43 2.34 2.94 31.46
#